data_AF-A0A0R3NGC6-F1
#
_entry.id   AF-A0A0R3NGC6-F1
#
_cell.length_a   1.000
_cell.length_b   1.000
_cell.length_c   1.000
_cell.angle_alpha   90.00
_cell.angle_beta   90.00
_cell.angle_gamma   90.00
#
_symmetry.space_group_name_H-M   'P 1'
#
loop_
_entity.id
_entity.type
_entity.pdbx_description
1 polymer ?
#
loop_
_entity_poly.entity_id
_entity_poly.type
_entity_poly.pdbx_seq_one_letter_code
_entity_poly.pdbx_strand_id
1 'polypeptide(L)'
;MPPQSVRGVLEAVFGNGTENFTVTDTSDARLRQFANFAQMAEEHKEVRIWGGIHFRNSLEVGDEMSRKVADHLLANYMKPMR
;
A
#
# COMPACT_ATOMS: atom_id res chain seq x y z
N MET A 1 6.16 -6.42 -4.68
CA MET A 1 6.36 -5.74 -3.38
C MET A 1 5.03 -5.77 -2.63
N PRO A 2 4.98 -6.18 -1.35
CA PRO A 2 3.73 -6.18 -0.58
C PRO A 2 3.28 -4.74 -0.32
N PRO A 3 1.99 -4.41 -0.53
CA PRO A 3 1.51 -3.03 -0.61
C PRO A 3 1.61 -2.23 0.71
N GLN A 4 1.84 -2.90 1.84
CA GLN A 4 1.86 -2.25 3.16
C GLN A 4 3.01 -1.27 3.36
N SER A 5 4.15 -1.45 2.68
CA SER A 5 5.27 -0.51 2.81
C SER A 5 4.92 0.84 2.19
N VAL A 6 4.24 0.82 1.04
CA VAL A 6 3.75 2.00 0.36
C VAL A 6 2.63 2.65 1.17
N ARG A 7 1.69 1.86 1.71
CA ARG A 7 0.63 2.37 2.59
C ARG A 7 1.21 3.16 3.76
N GLY A 8 2.14 2.59 4.52
CA GLY A 8 2.72 3.26 5.70
C GLY A 8 3.44 4.57 5.35
N VAL A 9 4.13 4.61 4.22
CA VAL A 9 4.77 5.84 3.72
C VAL A 9 3.72 6.88 3.30
N LEU A 10 2.70 6.48 2.55
CA LEU A 10 1.64 7.40 2.11
C LEU A 10 0.87 7.97 3.30
N GLU A 11 0.52 7.14 4.28
CA GLU A 11 -0.14 7.58 5.52
C GLU A 11 0.74 8.53 6.35
N ALA A 12 2.06 8.34 6.35
CA ALA A 12 2.98 9.25 7.03
C ALA A 12 3.10 10.62 6.34
N VAL A 13 3.00 10.66 5.00
CA VAL A 13 3.14 11.90 4.21
C VAL A 13 1.82 12.67 4.13
N PHE A 14 0.72 11.98 3.87
CA PHE A 14 -0.59 12.59 3.58
C PHE A 14 -1.57 12.51 4.75
N GLY A 15 -1.20 11.82 5.83
CA GLY A 15 -2.09 11.52 6.95
C GLY A 15 -2.89 10.24 6.76
N ASN A 16 -3.58 9.82 7.82
CA ASN A 16 -4.37 8.59 7.88
C ASN A 16 -5.86 8.80 7.55
N GLY A 17 -6.22 9.95 6.99
CA GLY A 17 -7.60 10.35 6.73
C GLY A 17 -8.30 9.53 5.63
N THR A 18 -9.64 9.55 5.66
CA THR A 18 -10.52 9.13 4.56
C THR A 18 -10.49 10.17 3.43
N GLU A 19 -9.34 10.31 2.80
CA GLU A 19 -9.25 11.06 1.55
C GLU A 19 -9.65 10.12 0.41
N ASN A 20 -10.79 10.41 -0.21
CA ASN A 20 -11.19 9.69 -1.42
C ASN A 20 -10.22 10.08 -2.55
N PHE A 21 -9.57 9.09 -3.16
CA PHE A 21 -8.70 9.33 -4.29
C PHE A 21 -9.04 8.40 -5.46
N THR A 22 -8.74 8.88 -6.67
CA THR A 22 -8.92 8.14 -7.91
C THR A 22 -7.56 7.82 -8.51
N VAL A 23 -7.36 6.57 -8.91
CA VAL A 23 -6.14 6.07 -9.55
C VAL A 23 -6.47 5.63 -10.98
N THR A 24 -5.54 5.88 -11.89
CA THR A 24 -5.52 5.31 -13.24
C THR A 24 -4.14 4.69 -13.49
N ASP A 25 -4.07 3.69 -14.35
CA ASP A 25 -2.81 3.10 -14.80
C ASP A 25 -2.43 3.67 -16.17
N THR A 26 -1.15 3.63 -16.53
CA THR A 26 -0.68 3.99 -17.88
C THR A 26 -1.01 2.92 -18.91
N SER A 27 -1.23 1.67 -18.46
CA SER A 27 -1.59 0.51 -19.27
C SER A 27 -3.09 0.21 -19.32
N ASP A 28 -3.88 0.78 -18.41
CA ASP A 28 -5.34 0.66 -18.35
C ASP A 28 -5.97 2.00 -17.95
N ALA A 29 -6.76 2.58 -18.87
CA ALA A 29 -7.41 3.87 -18.70
C ALA A 29 -8.64 3.83 -17.76
N ARG A 30 -8.99 2.66 -17.21
CA ARG A 30 -10.08 2.55 -16.23
C ARG A 30 -9.72 3.26 -14.93
N LEU A 31 -10.65 4.07 -14.45
CA LEU A 31 -10.54 4.75 -13.17
C LEU A 31 -10.93 3.80 -12.03
N ARG A 32 -10.14 3.79 -10.96
CA ARG A 32 -10.43 3.09 -9.71
C ARG A 32 -10.46 4.09 -8.57
N GLN A 33 -11.50 4.04 -7.75
CA GLN A 33 -11.66 4.92 -6.60
C GLN A 33 -11.43 4.16 -5.30
N PHE A 34 -10.71 4.78 -4.38
CA PHE A 34 -10.45 4.25 -3.04
C PHE A 34 -10.78 5.30 -1.99
N ALA A 35 -11.37 4.87 -0.88
CA ALA A 35 -11.75 5.73 0.23
C ALA A 35 -10.57 6.09 1.14
N ASN A 36 -9.52 5.26 1.13
CA ASN A 36 -8.27 5.47 1.88
C ASN A 36 -7.18 4.51 1.38
N PHE A 37 -5.94 4.74 1.81
CA PHE A 37 -4.80 3.91 1.42
C PHE A 37 -4.89 2.47 1.94
N ALA A 38 -5.60 2.23 3.05
CA ALA A 38 -5.80 0.88 3.59
C ALA A 38 -6.67 0.03 2.66
N GLN A 39 -7.76 0.57 2.13
CA GLN A 39 -8.60 -0.10 1.14
C GLN A 39 -7.81 -0.41 -0.13
N MET A 40 -7.05 0.56 -0.64
CA MET A 40 -6.18 0.34 -1.81
C MET A 40 -5.15 -0.77 -1.57
N ALA A 41 -4.52 -0.80 -0.40
CA ALA A 41 -3.54 -1.83 -0.07
C ALA A 41 -4.17 -3.22 0.05
N GLU A 42 -5.35 -3.32 0.65
CA GLU A 42 -6.09 -4.57 0.78
C GLU A 42 -6.50 -5.12 -0.58
N GLU A 43 -7.01 -4.26 -1.48
CA GLU A 43 -7.39 -4.70 -2.83
C GLU A 43 -6.16 -5.18 -3.62
N HIS A 44 -5.01 -4.49 -3.50
CA HIS A 44 -3.76 -4.94 -4.12
C HIS A 44 -3.21 -6.26 -3.57
N LYS A 45 -3.54 -6.60 -2.32
CA LYS A 45 -3.23 -7.90 -1.71
C LYS A 45 -4.15 -8.98 -2.29
N GLU A 46 -5.46 -8.75 -2.30
CA GLU A 46 -6.44 -9.75 -2.74
C GLU A 46 -6.35 -10.10 -4.23
N VAL A 47 -6.04 -9.13 -5.11
CA VAL A 47 -5.87 -9.41 -6.56
C VAL A 47 -4.80 -10.46 -6.84
N ARG A 48 -3.84 -10.66 -5.92
CA ARG A 48 -2.81 -11.72 -6.05
C ARG A 48 -3.37 -13.12 -5.85
N ILE A 49 -4.39 -13.25 -5.03
CA ILE A 49 -5.10 -14.52 -4.79
C ILE A 49 -6.11 -14.75 -5.92
N TRP A 50 -6.85 -13.71 -6.31
CA TRP A 50 -7.81 -13.80 -7.41
C TRP A 50 -7.13 -14.15 -8.74
N GLY A 51 -5.92 -13.64 -8.97
CA GLY A 51 -5.09 -14.01 -10.11
C GLY A 51 -4.41 -15.37 -10.00
N GLY A 52 -4.55 -16.08 -8.87
CA GLY A 52 -3.98 -17.42 -8.67
C GLY A 52 -2.45 -17.46 -8.58
N ILE A 53 -1.79 -16.33 -8.30
CA ILE A 53 -0.31 -16.21 -8.33
C ILE A 53 0.34 -16.17 -6.94
N HIS A 54 -0.42 -16.04 -5.86
CA HIS A 54 0.08 -16.13 -4.49
C HIS A 54 -0.88 -16.86 -3.54
N PHE A 55 -0.32 -17.56 -2.56
CA PHE A 55 -1.08 -18.10 -1.42
C PHE A 55 -1.33 -17.03 -0.35
N ARG A 56 -2.44 -17.17 0.39
CA ARG A 56 -2.83 -16.31 1.51
C ARG A 56 -1.69 -16.09 2.52
N ASN A 57 -1.07 -17.19 2.96
CA ASN A 57 0.05 -17.15 3.91
C ASN A 57 1.22 -16.29 3.42
N SER A 58 1.59 -16.41 2.14
CA SER A 58 2.69 -15.62 1.57
C SER A 58 2.41 -14.12 1.61
N LEU A 59 1.15 -13.71 1.48
CA LEU A 59 0.74 -12.32 1.55
C LEU A 59 0.71 -11.81 2.99
N GLU A 60 0.22 -12.61 3.93
CA GLU A 60 0.19 -12.24 5.36
C GLU A 60 1.60 -12.02 5.93
N VAL A 61 2.51 -12.96 5.68
CA VAL A 61 3.92 -12.87 6.09
C VAL A 61 4.61 -11.69 5.37
N GLY A 62 4.36 -11.54 4.07
CA GLY A 62 4.90 -10.43 3.28
C GLY A 62 4.44 -9.06 3.79
N ASP A 63 3.18 -8.94 4.19
CA ASP A 63 2.61 -7.72 4.75
C ASP A 63 3.22 -7.36 6.10
N GLU A 64 3.46 -8.34 6.98
CA GLU A 64 4.16 -8.11 8.25
C GLU A 64 5.59 -7.61 8.02
N MET A 65 6.30 -8.23 7.09
CA MET A 65 7.63 -7.79 6.69
C MET A 65 7.60 -6.37 6.12
N SER A 66 6.65 -6.06 5.23
CA SER A 66 6.54 -4.73 4.61
C SER A 66 6.25 -3.61 5.61
N ARG A 67 5.49 -3.87 6.69
CA ARG A 67 5.30 -2.89 7.77
C ARG A 67 6.63 -2.52 8.43
N LYS A 68 7.45 -3.52 8.77
CA LYS A 68 8.78 -3.31 9.35
C LYS A 68 9.70 -2.49 8.43
N VAL A 69 9.60 -2.72 7.11
CA VAL A 69 10.33 -1.92 6.12
C VAL A 69 9.85 -0.47 6.10
N ALA A 70 8.54 -0.23 6.15
CA ALA A 70 7.97 1.12 6.22
C ALA A 70 8.49 1.87 7.46
N ASP A 71 8.39 1.24 8.63
CA ASP A 71 8.85 1.80 9.90
C ASP A 71 10.33 2.16 9.84
N HIS A 72 11.15 1.29 9.24
CA HIS A 72 12.58 1.56 9.05
C HIS A 72 12.83 2.77 8.13
N LEU A 73 12.11 2.88 7.01
CA LEU A 73 12.25 4.02 6.09
C LEU A 73 11.86 5.33 6.76
N LEU A 74 10.75 5.35 7.49
CA LEU A 74 10.26 6.54 8.18
C LEU A 74 11.21 6.99 9.29
N ALA A 75 11.73 6.05 10.08
CA ALA A 75 12.64 6.36 11.18
C ALA A 75 14.00 6.90 10.71
N ASN A 76 14.50 6.45 9.56
CA ASN A 76 15.89 6.68 9.15
C ASN A 76 16.04 7.66 8.00
N TYR A 77 15.10 7.67 7.04
CA TYR A 77 15.29 8.35 5.75
C TYR A 77 14.25 9.42 5.45
N MET A 78 13.02 9.32 5.99
CA MET A 78 11.95 10.29 5.73
C MET A 78 11.78 11.28 6.88
N LYS A 79 12.88 11.93 7.29
CA LYS A 79 12.83 13.00 8.31
C LYS A 79 12.43 14.33 7.66
N PRO A 80 11.70 15.20 8.37
CA PRO A 80 11.41 16.54 7.88
C PRO A 80 12.72 17.26 7.54
N MET A 81 12.82 17.80 6.32
CA MET A 81 13.92 18.70 6.01
C MET A 81 13.66 20.03 6.72
N ARG A 82 14.63 20.48 7.51
CA ARG A 82 14.64 21.83 8.08
C ARG A 82 14.80 22.88 7.01
#